data_AF-A0A165WLV6-F1
#
_entry.id   AF-A0A165WLV6-F1
#
_cell.length_a   1.000
_cell.length_b   1.000
_cell.length_c   1.000
_cell.angle_alpha   90.00
_cell.angle_beta   90.00
_cell.angle_gamma   90.00
#
_symmetry.space_group_name_H-M   'P 1'
#
loop_
_entity.id
_entity.type
_entity.pdbx_description
1 polymer ?
#
loop_
_entity_poly.entity_id
_entity_poly.type
_entity_poly.pdbx_seq_one_letter_code
_entity_poly.pdbx_strand_id
1 'polypeptide(L)'
;SFKLELPSVLKQKGVHDVFHASLLRIHYPNDDRRFPGRAPEQIISTFGEHSDDWAVGKILAHRGKGTEAEFEVLYKTGDKT
;
A
#
# COMPACT_ATOMS: atom_id res chain seq x y z
N SER A 1 1.37 18.63 22.61
CA SER A 1 1.18 17.42 21.77
C SER A 1 -0.16 16.79 22.09
N PHE A 2 -0.78 16.10 21.14
CA PHE A 2 -2.09 15.45 21.28
C PHE A 2 -1.97 14.01 20.83
N LYS A 3 -2.54 13.05 21.58
CA LYS A 3 -2.47 11.63 21.25
C LYS A 3 -3.74 11.18 20.53
N LEU A 4 -3.59 10.45 19.44
CA LEU A 4 -4.68 9.82 18.69
C LEU A 4 -4.55 8.32 18.75
N GLU A 5 -5.68 7.62 18.91
CA GLU A 5 -5.67 6.17 18.74
C GLU A 5 -5.51 5.83 17.27
N LEU A 6 -4.32 5.35 16.91
CA LEU A 6 -3.99 4.89 15.57
C LEU A 6 -4.26 3.38 15.41
N PRO A 7 -4.70 2.93 14.22
CA PRO A 7 -4.70 1.52 13.85
C PRO A 7 -3.33 0.86 14.09
N SER A 8 -3.34 -0.41 14.49
CA SER A 8 -2.13 -1.18 14.80
C SER A 8 -1.13 -1.22 13.65
N VAL A 9 -1.61 -1.31 12.40
CA VAL A 9 -0.76 -1.34 11.20
C VAL A 9 0.06 -0.05 11.06
N LEU A 10 -0.52 1.11 11.36
CA LEU A 10 0.22 2.38 11.31
C LEU A 10 1.28 2.45 12.41
N LYS A 11 0.95 1.97 13.62
CA LYS A 11 1.90 1.87 14.73
C LYS A 11 3.07 0.93 14.38
N GLN A 12 2.79 -0.22 13.74
CA GLN A 12 3.81 -1.18 13.29
C GLN A 12 4.75 -0.59 12.23
N LYS A 13 4.25 0.31 11.37
CA LYS A 13 5.06 1.03 10.38
C LYS A 13 5.80 2.24 10.95
N GLY A 14 5.77 2.45 12.28
CA GLY A 14 6.50 3.50 12.97
C GLY A 14 5.79 4.86 12.98
N VAL A 15 4.50 4.93 12.64
CA VAL A 15 3.74 6.18 12.76
C VAL A 15 3.48 6.45 14.24
N HIS A 16 3.95 7.61 14.72
CA HIS A 16 3.71 8.05 16.08
C HIS A 16 2.26 8.51 16.26
N ASP A 17 1.67 8.13 17.39
CA ASP A 17 0.32 8.51 17.81
C ASP A 17 0.22 9.96 18.30
N VAL A 18 1.35 10.68 18.33
CA VAL A 18 1.47 12.02 18.89
C VAL A 18 1.56 13.08 17.79
N PHE A 19 0.58 13.98 17.76
CA PHE A 19 0.47 15.05 16.76
C PHE A 19 0.50 16.44 17.39
N HIS A 20 0.78 17.46 16.58
CA HIS A 20 0.65 18.86 17.00
C HIS A 20 -0.82 19.26 17.03
N ALA A 21 -1.35 19.65 18.19
CA ALA A 21 -2.77 19.90 18.38
C ALA A 21 -3.34 20.97 17.43
N SER A 22 -2.56 22.01 17.09
CA SER A 22 -3.02 23.07 16.18
C SER A 22 -3.10 22.65 14.70
N LEU A 23 -2.52 21.50 14.34
CA LEU A 23 -2.58 20.96 12.98
C LEU A 23 -3.73 19.96 12.78
N LEU A 24 -4.41 19.58 13.87
CA LEU A 24 -5.56 18.69 13.81
C LEU A 24 -6.73 19.40 13.14
N ARG A 25 -7.43 18.67 12.27
CA ARG A 25 -8.63 19.13 11.57
C ARG A 25 -9.81 18.25 11.95
N ILE A 26 -11.02 18.80 11.87
CA ILE A 26 -12.26 18.04 12.06
C ILE A 26 -12.32 16.93 11.02
N HIS A 27 -12.61 15.71 11.47
CA HIS A 27 -12.78 14.57 10.59
C HIS A 27 -14.03 14.76 9.72
N TYR A 28 -13.86 14.66 8.40
CA TYR A 28 -14.95 14.62 7.44
C TYR A 28 -15.06 13.20 6.87
N PRO A 29 -16.21 12.52 7.02
CA PRO A 29 -16.37 11.15 6.54
C PRO A 29 -16.23 11.07 5.02
N ASN A 30 -15.68 9.96 4.53
CA ASN A 30 -15.57 9.71 3.10
C ASN A 30 -16.97 9.58 2.46
N ASP A 31 -17.12 10.08 1.24
CA ASP A 31 -18.30 9.80 0.43
C ASP A 31 -18.02 8.61 -0.47
N ASP A 32 -18.53 7.44 -0.09
CA ASP A 32 -18.24 6.18 -0.77
C ASP A 32 -18.80 6.10 -2.20
N ARG A 33 -19.77 6.94 -2.56
CA ARG A 33 -20.27 7.01 -3.94
C ARG A 33 -19.30 7.76 -4.85
N ARG A 34 -18.64 8.79 -4.30
CA ARG A 34 -17.65 9.60 -5.03
C ARG A 34 -16.25 9.01 -4.98
N PHE A 35 -15.92 8.30 -3.91
CA PHE A 35 -14.60 7.72 -3.67
C PHE A 35 -14.73 6.25 -3.23
N PRO A 36 -15.14 5.35 -4.14
CA PRO A 36 -15.10 3.92 -3.90
C PRO A 36 -13.64 3.48 -3.70
N GLY A 37 -13.42 2.44 -2.90
CA GLY A 37 -12.06 1.91 -2.69
C GLY A 37 -11.24 2.62 -1.61
N ARG A 38 -11.84 3.50 -0.80
CA ARG A 38 -11.18 4.23 0.28
C ARG A 38 -11.41 3.64 1.68
N ALA A 39 -11.81 2.38 1.75
CA ALA A 39 -11.88 1.69 3.03
C ALA A 39 -10.47 1.72 3.68
N PRO A 40 -10.37 1.93 5.01
CA PRO A 40 -9.09 1.94 5.70
C PRO A 40 -8.24 0.71 5.36
N GLU A 41 -8.85 -0.46 5.23
CA GLU A 41 -8.18 -1.71 4.88
C GLU A 41 -7.52 -1.64 3.51
N GLN A 42 -8.15 -1.01 2.52
CA GLN A 42 -7.65 -0.86 1.15
C GLN A 42 -6.54 0.19 1.02
N ILE A 43 -6.63 1.26 1.81
CA ILE A 43 -5.60 2.31 1.84
C ILE A 43 -4.40 1.83 2.66
N ILE A 44 -4.63 1.14 3.77
CA ILE A 44 -3.59 0.66 4.68
C ILE A 44 -2.86 -0.54 4.08
N SER A 45 -3.55 -1.43 3.34
CA SER A 45 -2.91 -2.54 2.63
C SER A 45 -1.89 -2.07 1.57
N THR A 46 -2.10 -0.88 0.99
CA THR A 46 -1.13 -0.27 0.07
C THR A 46 0.22 0.03 0.75
N PHE A 47 0.28 0.15 2.08
CA PHE A 47 1.51 0.43 2.84
C PHE A 47 2.34 -0.81 3.20
N GLY A 48 1.99 -1.99 2.69
CA GLY A 48 2.98 -3.06 2.56
C GLY A 48 2.51 -4.51 2.68
N GLU A 49 1.22 -4.80 2.68
CA GLU A 49 0.77 -6.20 2.65
C GLU A 49 -0.43 -6.33 1.70
N HIS A 50 -0.16 -6.96 0.55
CA HIS A 50 -1.13 -7.51 -0.39
C HIS A 50 -1.95 -6.51 -1.20
N SER A 51 -1.32 -5.83 -2.16
CA SER A 51 -1.95 -5.76 -3.48
C SER A 51 -1.56 -7.05 -4.22
N ASP A 52 -2.43 -8.07 -4.20
CA ASP A 52 -2.27 -9.27 -5.04
C ASP A 52 -2.19 -8.91 -6.54
N ASP A 53 -2.64 -7.69 -6.89
CA ASP A 53 -2.63 -7.09 -8.22
C ASP A 53 -1.26 -7.11 -8.91
N TRP A 54 -0.14 -7.20 -8.18
CA TRP A 54 1.22 -7.33 -8.75
C TRP A 54 2.05 -8.45 -8.13
N ALA A 55 1.41 -9.45 -7.53
CA ALA A 55 2.13 -10.57 -6.97
C ALA A 55 2.81 -11.37 -8.09
N VAL A 56 4.15 -11.36 -8.13
CA VAL A 56 4.94 -12.19 -9.03
C VAL A 56 4.74 -13.66 -8.66
N GLY A 57 4.32 -14.47 -9.63
CA GLY A 57 4.20 -15.91 -9.47
C GLY A 57 5.53 -16.62 -9.76
N LYS A 58 6.11 -16.36 -10.94
CA LYS A 58 7.34 -17.02 -11.39
C LYS A 58 8.10 -16.18 -12.42
N ILE A 59 9.43 -16.23 -12.39
CA ILE A 59 10.27 -15.73 -13.51
C ILE A 59 10.41 -16.85 -14.55
N LEU A 60 10.04 -16.56 -15.79
CA LEU A 60 10.07 -17.52 -16.90
C LEU A 60 11.42 -17.50 -17.63
N ALA A 61 11.95 -16.31 -17.89
CA ALA A 61 13.20 -16.12 -18.62
C ALA A 61 13.90 -14.83 -18.17
N HIS A 62 15.17 -14.69 -18.54
CA HIS A 62 15.90 -13.43 -18.41
C HIS A 62 16.76 -13.20 -19.65
N ARG A 63 17.03 -11.93 -19.94
CA ARG A 63 17.96 -11.51 -21.00
C ARG A 63 18.79 -10.33 -20.50
N GLY A 64 19.98 -10.16 -21.05
CA GLY A 64 20.89 -9.08 -20.67
C GLY A 64 21.70 -9.42 -19.42
N LYS A 65 22.53 -8.46 -18.98
CA LYS A 65 23.42 -8.60 -17.81
C LYS A 65 23.58 -7.24 -17.13
N GLY A 66 23.84 -7.25 -15.82
CA GLY A 66 24.05 -6.03 -15.06
C GLY A 66 22.79 -5.17 -15.01
N THR A 67 22.92 -3.87 -15.27
CA THR A 67 21.81 -2.90 -15.26
C THR A 67 20.85 -3.05 -16.44
N GLU A 68 21.22 -3.84 -17.45
CA GLU A 68 20.40 -4.10 -18.65
C GLU A 68 19.70 -5.48 -18.57
N ALA A 69 19.67 -6.10 -17.39
CA ALA A 69 18.98 -7.37 -17.21
C ALA A 69 17.46 -7.16 -17.19
N GLU A 70 16.77 -7.79 -18.14
CA GLU A 70 15.32 -7.85 -18.25
C GLU A 70 14.82 -9.25 -17.90
N PHE A 71 13.65 -9.34 -17.27
CA PHE A 71 13.05 -10.59 -16.82
C PHE A 71 11.65 -10.73 -17.39
N GLU A 72 11.37 -11.90 -17.96
CA GLU A 72 10.01 -12.30 -18.31
C GLU A 72 9.35 -12.88 -17.05
N VAL A 73 8.25 -12.27 -16.63
CA VAL A 73 7.58 -12.55 -15.37
C VAL A 73 6.16 -13.04 -15.63
N LEU A 74 5.80 -14.15 -14.99
CA LEU A 74 4.43 -14.63 -14.87
C LEU A 74 3.85 -14.12 -13.55
N TYR A 75 2.81 -13.31 -13.62
CA TYR A 75 2.07 -12.85 -12.45
C TYR A 75 1.12 -13.92 -11.94
N LYS A 76 0.72 -13.83 -10.67
CA LYS A 76 -0.28 -14.74 -10.09
C LYS A 76 -1.65 -14.65 -10.78
N THR A 77 -1.95 -13.54 -11.44
CA THR A 77 -3.15 -13.35 -12.28
C THR A 77 -3.11 -14.17 -13.57
N GLY A 78 -1.93 -14.68 -13.97
CA GLY A 78 -1.70 -15.41 -15.22
C GLY A 78 -1.15 -14.56 -16.35
N ASP A 79 -1.08 -13.24 -16.18
CA ASP A 79 -0.49 -12.31 -17.14
C ASP A 79 1.03 -12.51 -17.26
N LYS A 80 1.58 -12.19 -18.43
CA LYS A 80 3.02 -12.28 -18.73
C LYS A 80 3.55 -10.93 -19.22
N THR A 81 4.69 -10.50 -18.69
CA THR A 81 5.45 -9.33 -19.15
C THR A 81 6.92 -9.65 -19.27
#